data_AF-A0AAD9WYK1-F1
#
_entry.id   AF-A0AAD9WYK1-F1
#
_cell.length_a   1.000
_cell.length_b   1.000
_cell.length_c   1.000
_cell.angle_alpha   90.00
_cell.angle_beta   90.00
_cell.angle_gamma   90.00
#
_symmetry.space_group_name_H-M   'P 1'
#
loop_
_entity.id
_entity.type
_entity.pdbx_description
1 polymer ?
#
loop_
_entity_poly.entity_id
_entity_poly.type
_entity_poly.pdbx_seq_one_letter_code
_entity_poly.pdbx_strand_id
1 'polypeptide(L)'
;MRSPPLRHETLVSEYLTGHYDEFFDVYEKLLTSPNYVTRQQSLKLHSDFLLEFPNSHIMKRYISKVRYLKVMMTLLKGSSKNIQNSAFHIFKVFVANPNKPREVKVILARNHEKLLQLLRNLSAGKGADDEQFEEEKELIIAEIERVSRLPNLDS
;
A
#
# COMPACT_ATOMS: atom_id res chain seq x y z
N MET A 1 8.79 -17.65 18.38
CA MET A 1 10.11 -17.56 17.70
C MET A 1 9.88 -17.68 16.21
N ARG A 2 10.19 -16.66 15.41
CA ARG A 2 10.11 -16.75 13.93
C ARG A 2 11.37 -17.46 13.41
N SER A 3 11.18 -18.39 12.48
CA SER A 3 12.26 -19.11 11.81
C SER A 3 13.24 -18.13 11.13
N PRO A 4 14.54 -18.43 11.09
CA PRO A 4 15.50 -17.62 10.33
C PRO A 4 15.09 -17.57 8.85
N PRO A 5 15.25 -16.42 8.18
CA PRO A 5 14.90 -16.28 6.77
C PRO A 5 15.65 -17.33 5.95
N LEU A 6 14.94 -17.98 5.02
CA LEU A 6 15.55 -18.96 4.12
C LEU A 6 16.65 -18.26 3.31
N ARG A 7 17.75 -18.97 2.98
CA ARG A 7 18.86 -18.40 2.18
C ARG A 7 18.40 -17.65 0.91
N HIS A 8 17.28 -18.06 0.33
CA HIS A 8 16.69 -17.42 -0.84
C HIS A 8 16.05 -16.06 -0.55
N GLU A 9 15.49 -15.84 0.64
CA GLU A 9 14.92 -14.55 1.06
C GLU A 9 16.01 -13.47 1.17
N THR A 10 17.21 -13.86 1.65
CA THR A 10 18.38 -12.97 1.70
C THR A 10 18.85 -12.59 0.30
N LEU A 11 18.93 -13.54 -0.63
CA LEU A 11 19.35 -13.28 -2.02
C LEU A 11 18.37 -12.36 -2.77
N VAL A 12 17.07 -12.58 -2.60
CA VAL A 12 16.03 -11.71 -3.19
C VAL A 12 16.14 -10.30 -2.63
N SER A 13 16.31 -10.17 -1.31
CA SER A 13 16.48 -8.88 -0.64
C SER A 13 17.73 -8.13 -1.14
N GLU A 14 18.87 -8.82 -1.31
CA GLU A 14 20.10 -8.26 -1.88
C GLU A 14 19.91 -7.79 -3.32
N TYR A 15 19.33 -8.64 -4.19
CA TYR A 15 19.07 -8.29 -5.59
C TYR A 15 18.17 -7.05 -5.70
N LEU A 16 17.06 -7.03 -4.97
CA LEU A 16 16.11 -5.90 -5.01
C LEU A 16 16.69 -4.62 -4.44
N THR A 17 17.65 -4.72 -3.52
CA THR A 17 18.36 -3.54 -3.01
C THR A 17 19.24 -2.94 -4.10
N GLY A 18 19.96 -3.77 -4.85
CA GLY A 18 20.83 -3.34 -5.95
C GLY A 18 20.07 -2.86 -7.20
N HIS A 19 18.89 -3.44 -7.47
CA HIS A 19 18.10 -3.19 -8.69
C HIS A 19 16.75 -2.52 -8.42
N TYR A 20 16.63 -1.79 -7.31
CA TYR A 20 15.35 -1.27 -6.84
C TYR A 20 14.58 -0.49 -7.92
N ASP A 21 15.22 0.52 -8.52
CA ASP A 21 14.53 1.42 -9.44
C ASP A 21 14.09 0.69 -10.71
N GLU A 22 14.99 -0.12 -11.31
CA GLU A 22 14.68 -0.95 -12.47
C GLU A 22 13.54 -1.93 -12.20
N PHE A 23 13.60 -2.64 -11.07
CA PHE A 23 12.59 -3.62 -10.70
C PHE A 23 11.22 -2.98 -10.53
N PHE A 24 11.11 -1.93 -9.72
CA PHE A 24 9.81 -1.30 -9.46
C PHE A 24 9.28 -0.50 -10.66
N ASP A 25 10.15 -0.03 -11.56
CA ASP A 25 9.73 0.56 -12.84
C ASP A 25 9.01 -0.46 -13.74
N VAL A 26 9.54 -1.68 -13.81
CA VAL A 26 8.87 -2.77 -14.54
C VAL A 26 7.63 -3.24 -13.78
N TYR A 27 7.72 -3.37 -12.45
CA TYR A 27 6.63 -3.87 -11.62
C TYR A 27 5.39 -2.97 -11.69
N GLU A 28 5.57 -1.64 -11.75
CA GLU A 28 4.46 -0.71 -11.89
C GLU A 28 3.67 -0.92 -13.19
N LYS A 29 4.33 -1.34 -14.28
CA LYS A 29 3.66 -1.71 -15.54
C LYS A 29 2.76 -2.94 -15.36
N LEU A 30 3.14 -3.86 -14.48
CA LEU A 30 2.31 -5.02 -14.14
C LEU A 30 1.09 -4.62 -13.31
N LEU A 31 1.28 -3.72 -12.34
CA LEU A 31 0.20 -3.16 -11.50
C LEU A 31 -0.80 -2.31 -12.31
N THR A 32 -0.36 -1.74 -13.43
CA THR A 32 -1.19 -0.91 -14.33
C THR A 32 -1.56 -1.63 -15.62
N SER A 33 -1.26 -2.92 -15.74
CA SER A 33 -1.57 -3.73 -16.92
C SER A 33 -3.06 -3.69 -17.24
N PRO A 34 -3.46 -3.61 -18.53
CA PRO A 34 -4.87 -3.73 -18.92
C PRO A 34 -5.42 -5.13 -18.63
N ASN A 35 -4.56 -6.15 -18.54
CA ASN A 35 -4.95 -7.51 -18.22
C ASN A 35 -5.33 -7.63 -16.73
N TYR A 36 -6.59 -7.98 -16.48
CA TYR A 36 -7.14 -8.13 -15.14
C TYR A 36 -6.37 -9.14 -14.28
N VAL A 37 -6.09 -10.32 -14.82
CA VAL A 37 -5.43 -11.41 -14.08
C VAL A 37 -4.00 -11.03 -13.74
N THR A 38 -3.24 -10.49 -14.70
CA THR A 38 -1.88 -9.97 -14.47
C THR A 38 -1.87 -8.94 -13.35
N ARG A 39 -2.79 -7.97 -13.42
CA ARG A 39 -2.89 -6.90 -12.43
C ARG A 39 -3.24 -7.44 -11.04
N GLN A 40 -4.24 -8.32 -10.95
CA GLN A 40 -4.67 -8.90 -9.67
C GLN A 40 -3.54 -9.73 -9.02
N GLN A 41 -2.90 -10.61 -9.79
CA GLN A 41 -1.86 -11.49 -9.25
C GLN A 41 -0.59 -10.72 -8.89
N SER A 42 -0.20 -9.72 -9.69
CA SER A 42 0.93 -8.84 -9.37
C SER A 42 0.66 -8.06 -8.09
N LEU A 43 -0.55 -7.54 -7.90
CA LEU A 43 -0.87 -6.79 -6.69
C LEU A 43 -0.87 -7.67 -5.42
N LYS A 44 -1.37 -8.91 -5.53
CA LYS A 44 -1.31 -9.87 -4.42
C LYS A 44 0.14 -10.19 -4.03
N LEU A 45 0.96 -10.57 -5.01
CA LEU A 45 2.38 -10.85 -4.80
C LEU A 45 3.12 -9.64 -4.21
N HIS A 46 2.79 -8.44 -4.68
CA HIS A 46 3.38 -7.20 -4.16
C HIS A 46 3.09 -6.99 -2.68
N SER A 47 1.85 -7.23 -2.25
CA SER A 47 1.46 -7.10 -0.85
C SER A 47 2.19 -8.12 0.03
N ASP A 48 2.26 -9.37 -0.44
CA ASP A 48 2.89 -10.47 0.31
C ASP A 48 4.38 -10.18 0.51
N PHE A 49 5.11 -9.92 -0.58
CA PHE A 49 6.55 -9.67 -0.57
C PHE A 49 6.94 -8.39 0.20
N LEU A 50 6.19 -7.29 0.03
CA LEU A 50 6.56 -5.99 0.61
C LEU A 50 6.45 -5.99 2.14
N LEU A 51 5.59 -6.85 2.70
CA LEU A 51 5.33 -6.96 4.13
C LEU A 51 6.21 -7.98 4.86
N GLU A 52 7.08 -8.68 4.14
CA GLU A 52 8.04 -9.62 4.74
C GLU A 52 9.17 -8.88 5.47
N PHE A 53 9.56 -9.42 6.63
CA PHE A 53 10.58 -8.82 7.50
C PHE A 53 11.93 -8.57 6.79
N PRO A 54 12.47 -9.50 5.97
CA PRO A 54 13.73 -9.29 5.24
C PRO A 54 13.69 -8.13 4.24
N ASN A 55 12.50 -7.65 3.87
CA ASN A 55 12.28 -6.59 2.88
C ASN A 55 11.90 -5.26 3.54
N SER A 56 12.05 -5.13 4.86
CA SER A 56 11.61 -3.94 5.60
C SER A 56 12.27 -2.63 5.14
N HIS A 57 13.53 -2.66 4.69
CA HIS A 57 14.21 -1.50 4.10
C HIS A 57 13.66 -1.15 2.70
N ILE A 58 13.34 -2.15 1.88
CA ILE A 58 12.66 -1.99 0.59
C ILE A 58 11.27 -1.38 0.80
N MET A 59 10.51 -1.90 1.76
CA MET A 59 9.21 -1.36 2.16
C MET A 59 9.32 0.09 2.60
N LYS A 60 10.27 0.43 3.48
CA LYS A 60 10.50 1.82 3.94
C LYS A 60 10.81 2.76 2.78
N ARG A 61 11.64 2.32 1.82
CA ARG A 61 11.91 3.10 0.60
C ARG A 61 10.64 3.24 -0.24
N TYR A 62 9.87 2.18 -0.41
CA TYR A 62 8.63 2.17 -1.21
C TYR A 62 7.57 3.12 -0.66
N ILE A 63 7.26 3.03 0.63
CA ILE A 63 6.23 3.87 1.27
C ILE A 63 6.61 5.34 1.39
N SER A 64 7.85 5.70 1.04
CA SER A 64 8.31 7.09 0.97
C SER A 64 8.01 7.76 -0.37
N LYS A 65 7.64 7.00 -1.42
CA LYS A 65 7.49 7.53 -2.78
C LYS A 65 6.04 7.86 -3.11
N VAL A 66 5.80 9.13 -3.46
CA VAL A 66 4.48 9.62 -3.90
C VAL A 66 3.94 8.86 -5.11
N ARG A 67 4.81 8.46 -6.04
CA ARG A 67 4.43 7.70 -7.24
C ARG A 67 3.65 6.43 -6.87
N TYR A 68 4.19 5.63 -5.96
CA TYR A 68 3.57 4.36 -5.55
C TYR A 68 2.28 4.58 -4.76
N LEU A 69 2.21 5.63 -3.93
CA LEU A 69 0.96 6.02 -3.28
C LEU A 69 -0.15 6.29 -4.31
N LYS A 70 0.16 7.05 -5.37
CA LYS A 70 -0.81 7.37 -6.43
C LYS A 70 -1.30 6.12 -7.17
N VAL A 71 -0.43 5.13 -7.39
CA VAL A 71 -0.81 3.83 -7.98
C VAL A 71 -1.84 3.14 -7.08
N MET A 72 -1.56 3.02 -5.77
CA MET A 72 -2.49 2.37 -4.84
C MET A 72 -3.83 3.11 -4.74
N MET A 73 -3.81 4.45 -4.67
CA MET A 73 -5.03 5.26 -4.69
C MET A 73 -5.84 5.11 -5.98
N THR A 74 -5.18 4.85 -7.11
CA THR A 74 -5.86 4.60 -8.39
C THR A 74 -6.50 3.21 -8.41
N LEU A 75 -5.80 2.20 -7.90
CA LEU A 75 -6.33 0.83 -7.80
C LEU A 75 -7.53 0.74 -6.84
N LEU A 76 -7.52 1.51 -5.74
CA LEU A 76 -8.66 1.64 -4.82
C LEU A 76 -9.93 2.21 -5.48
N LYS A 77 -9.78 3.05 -6.51
CA LYS A 77 -10.90 3.62 -7.28
C LYS A 77 -11.46 2.66 -8.33
N GLY A 78 -10.79 1.53 -8.58
CA GLY A 78 -11.24 0.53 -9.55
C GLY A 78 -12.56 -0.15 -9.15
N SER A 79 -13.13 -0.93 -10.06
CA SER A 79 -14.42 -1.62 -9.84
C SER A 79 -14.31 -3.02 -9.23
N SER A 80 -13.11 -3.62 -9.22
CA SER A 80 -12.91 -4.99 -8.72
C SER A 80 -12.60 -4.99 -7.23
N LYS A 81 -13.51 -5.57 -6.43
CA LYS A 81 -13.33 -5.73 -4.98
C LYS A 81 -12.01 -6.42 -4.60
N ASN A 82 -11.61 -7.46 -5.34
CA ASN A 82 -10.35 -8.16 -5.06
C ASN A 82 -9.13 -7.23 -5.23
N ILE A 83 -9.13 -6.41 -6.28
CA ILE A 83 -8.06 -5.45 -6.51
C ILE A 83 -8.09 -4.34 -5.46
N GLN A 84 -9.28 -3.85 -5.09
CA GLN A 84 -9.42 -2.83 -4.05
C GLN A 84 -8.90 -3.33 -2.70
N ASN A 85 -9.24 -4.55 -2.29
CA ASN A 85 -8.80 -5.14 -1.03
C ASN A 85 -7.27 -5.34 -1.00
N SER A 86 -6.68 -5.87 -2.08
CA SER A 86 -5.22 -5.99 -2.17
C SER A 86 -4.51 -4.61 -2.21
N ALA A 87 -5.10 -3.62 -2.88
CA ALA A 87 -4.56 -2.25 -2.88
C ALA A 87 -4.65 -1.62 -1.49
N PHE A 88 -5.73 -1.89 -0.74
CA PHE A 88 -5.89 -1.44 0.62
C PHE A 88 -4.79 -1.97 1.56
N HIS A 89 -4.42 -3.25 1.45
CA HIS A 89 -3.35 -3.83 2.27
C HIS A 89 -1.99 -3.13 2.09
N ILE A 90 -1.70 -2.60 0.91
CA ILE A 90 -0.48 -1.82 0.67
C ILE A 90 -0.70 -0.36 1.07
N PHE A 91 -1.85 0.23 0.72
CA PHE A 91 -2.21 1.61 1.05
C PHE A 91 -2.18 1.88 2.56
N LYS A 92 -2.68 0.95 3.38
CA LYS A 92 -2.66 1.08 4.85
C LYS A 92 -1.25 1.28 5.38
N VAL A 93 -0.22 0.70 4.75
CA VAL A 93 1.19 0.86 5.16
C VAL A 93 1.71 2.27 4.90
N PHE A 94 1.29 2.90 3.80
CA PHE A 94 1.61 4.31 3.54
C PHE A 94 1.01 5.22 4.61
N VAL A 95 -0.25 4.97 4.96
CA VAL A 95 -0.99 5.78 5.94
C VAL A 95 -0.49 5.51 7.37
N ALA A 96 -0.15 4.27 7.71
CA ALA A 96 0.36 3.89 9.03
C ALA A 96 1.85 4.26 9.23
N ASN A 97 2.56 4.73 8.21
CA ASN A 97 3.98 5.04 8.33
C ASN A 97 4.21 6.20 9.35
N PRO A 98 4.91 5.96 10.48
CA PRO A 98 5.15 7.01 11.47
C PRO A 98 6.02 8.14 10.88
N ASN A 99 6.91 7.81 9.96
CA ASN A 99 7.82 8.71 9.26
C ASN A 99 7.30 9.11 7.87
N LYS A 100 5.97 9.21 7.72
CA LYS A 100 5.30 9.70 6.50
C LYS A 100 5.97 10.98 5.95
N PRO A 101 6.46 10.97 4.70
CA PRO A 101 6.97 12.19 4.06
C PRO A 101 5.91 13.28 3.96
N ARG A 102 6.34 14.54 3.93
CA ARG A 102 5.44 15.69 3.83
C ARG A 102 4.51 15.58 2.62
N GLU A 103 5.04 15.25 1.45
CA GLU A 103 4.26 15.14 0.22
C GLU A 103 3.16 14.08 0.31
N VAL A 104 3.42 12.95 0.99
CA VAL A 104 2.41 11.93 1.28
C VAL A 104 1.30 12.49 2.16
N LYS A 105 1.65 13.21 3.23
CA LYS A 105 0.66 13.88 4.11
C LYS A 105 -0.21 14.87 3.33
N VAL A 106 0.41 15.69 2.48
CA VAL A 106 -0.29 16.68 1.62
C VAL A 106 -1.28 15.98 0.68
N ILE A 107 -0.88 14.89 0.03
CA ILE A 107 -1.78 14.14 -0.87
C ILE A 107 -2.95 13.54 -0.10
N LEU A 108 -2.70 12.92 1.05
CA LEU A 108 -3.76 12.35 1.89
C LEU A 108 -4.74 13.43 2.34
N ALA A 109 -4.24 14.57 2.84
CA ALA A 109 -5.06 15.69 3.28
C ALA A 109 -5.91 16.27 2.13
N ARG A 110 -5.30 16.54 0.97
CA ARG A 110 -6.02 17.11 -0.19
C ARG A 110 -7.07 16.18 -0.78
N ASN A 111 -6.93 14.87 -0.61
CA ASN A 111 -7.86 13.88 -1.15
C ASN A 111 -8.75 13.23 -0.07
N HIS A 112 -8.72 13.74 1.18
CA HIS A 112 -9.29 13.04 2.33
C HIS A 112 -10.77 12.70 2.13
N GLU A 113 -11.63 13.64 1.72
CA GLU A 113 -13.07 13.38 1.52
C GLU A 113 -13.34 12.18 0.61
N LYS A 114 -12.69 12.16 -0.57
CA LYS A 114 -12.83 11.07 -1.55
C LYS A 114 -12.24 9.76 -1.03
N LEU A 115 -11.12 9.82 -0.31
CA LEU A 115 -10.51 8.65 0.30
C LEU A 115 -11.42 8.03 1.37
N LEU A 116 -11.99 8.84 2.25
CA LEU A 116 -12.92 8.39 3.28
C LEU A 116 -14.18 7.76 2.66
N GLN A 117 -14.71 8.35 1.59
CA GLN A 117 -15.83 7.77 0.86
C GLN A 117 -15.48 6.39 0.25
N LEU A 118 -14.30 6.27 -0.37
CA LEU A 118 -13.84 5.00 -0.93
C LEU A 118 -13.66 3.93 0.15
N LEU A 119 -13.05 4.28 1.28
CA LEU A 119 -12.82 3.35 2.39
C LEU A 119 -14.12 2.91 3.06
N ARG A 120 -15.07 3.82 3.29
CA ARG A 120 -16.39 3.45 3.86
C ARG A 120 -17.17 2.49 2.98
N ASN A 121 -17.01 2.59 1.66
CA ASN A 121 -17.64 1.68 0.69
C ASN A 121 -16.87 0.38 0.46
N LEU A 122 -15.66 0.27 1.02
CA LEU A 122 -14.83 -0.93 0.93
C LEU A 122 -15.33 -1.98 1.94
N SER A 123 -15.40 -3.24 1.52
CA SER A 123 -15.87 -4.38 2.32
C SER A 123 -14.89 -5.54 2.20
N ALA A 124 -14.51 -6.18 3.30
CA ALA A 124 -13.53 -7.28 3.28
C ALA A 124 -14.00 -8.49 2.45
N GLY A 125 -15.31 -8.70 2.34
CA GLY A 125 -15.92 -9.81 1.62
C GLY A 125 -16.90 -10.56 2.50
N LYS A 126 -16.84 -11.89 2.55
CA LYS A 126 -17.56 -12.74 3.51
C LYS A 126 -16.56 -13.65 4.21
N GLY A 127 -16.47 -13.64 5.53
CA GLY A 127 -15.60 -14.54 6.31
C GLY A 127 -15.14 -13.97 7.65
N ALA A 128 -14.34 -14.73 8.40
CA ALA A 128 -13.79 -14.33 9.71
C ALA A 128 -12.68 -13.26 9.62
N ASP A 129 -12.02 -13.13 8.46
CA ASP A 129 -11.04 -12.07 8.19
C ASP A 129 -11.68 -10.66 8.07
N ASP A 130 -13.00 -10.57 8.13
CA ASP A 130 -13.77 -9.32 8.01
C ASP A 130 -13.58 -8.40 9.22
N GLU A 131 -13.52 -8.94 10.44
CA GLU A 131 -13.37 -8.13 11.65
C GLU A 131 -12.02 -7.40 11.69
N GLN A 132 -10.92 -8.12 11.45
CA GLN A 132 -9.58 -7.50 11.39
C GLN A 132 -9.50 -6.46 10.28
N PHE A 133 -10.07 -6.75 9.11
CA PHE A 133 -10.06 -5.82 7.99
C PHE A 133 -10.82 -4.52 8.32
N GLU A 134 -11.99 -4.64 8.95
CA GLU A 134 -12.79 -3.49 9.36
C GLU A 134 -12.09 -2.67 10.45
N GLU A 135 -11.47 -3.30 11.45
CA GLU A 135 -10.65 -2.60 12.44
C GLU A 135 -9.50 -1.82 11.80
N GLU A 136 -8.73 -2.45 10.91
CA GLU A 136 -7.66 -1.79 10.19
C GLU A 136 -8.18 -0.62 9.36
N LYS A 137 -9.33 -0.79 8.70
CA LYS A 137 -9.97 0.25 7.90
C LYS A 137 -10.36 1.47 8.73
N GLU A 138 -10.95 1.27 9.90
CA GLU A 138 -11.31 2.37 10.79
C GLU A 138 -10.07 3.11 11.33
N LEU A 139 -8.98 2.39 11.63
CA LEU A 139 -7.70 3.04 12.00
C LEU A 139 -7.14 3.90 10.86
N ILE A 140 -7.23 3.43 9.61
CA ILE A 140 -6.77 4.19 8.44
C ILE A 140 -7.66 5.41 8.17
N ILE A 141 -8.98 5.29 8.33
CA ILE A 141 -9.94 6.40 8.25
C ILE A 141 -9.57 7.48 9.29
N ALA A 142 -9.39 7.08 10.55
CA ALA A 142 -9.05 7.99 11.64
C ALA A 142 -7.71 8.72 11.39
N GLU A 143 -6.68 8.02 10.91
CA GLU A 143 -5.38 8.64 10.60
C GLU A 143 -5.48 9.63 9.43
N ILE A 144 -6.28 9.34 8.39
CA ILE A 144 -6.51 10.27 7.28
C ILE A 144 -7.22 11.54 7.77
N GLU A 145 -8.25 11.41 8.62
CA GLU A 145 -8.93 12.56 9.23
C GLU A 145 -8.00 13.38 10.12
N ARG A 146 -7.12 12.72 10.89
CA ARG A 146 -6.11 13.41 11.70
C ARG A 146 -5.13 14.17 10.83
N VAL A 147 -4.63 13.54 9.76
CA VAL A 147 -3.69 14.17 8.81
C VAL A 147 -4.30 15.34 8.09
N SER A 148 -5.59 15.28 7.71
CA SER A 148 -6.26 16.39 7.01
C SER A 148 -6.43 17.66 7.87
N ARG A 149 -6.42 17.51 9.19
CA ARG A 149 -6.52 18.62 10.16
C ARG A 149 -5.16 19.19 10.58
N LEU A 150 -4.04 18.66 10.08
CA LEU A 150 -2.72 19.16 10.45
C LEU A 150 -2.52 20.60 9.92
N PRO A 151 -2.15 21.56 10.78
CA PRO A 151 -1.82 22.90 10.32
C PRO A 151 -0.55 22.88 9.44
N ASN A 152 -0.46 23.79 8.47
CA ASN A 152 0.73 24.06 7.63
C ASN A 152 1.10 23.00 6.57
N LEU A 153 0.13 22.24 6.07
CA LEU A 153 0.35 21.37 4.89
C LEU A 153 0.39 22.15 3.57
N ASP A 154 -0.10 23.40 3.53
CA ASP A 154 -0.17 24.22 2.32
C ASP A 154 0.98 25.23 2.14
N SER A 155 1.96 25.22 3.05
CA SER A 155 3.12 26.13 3.03
C SER A 155 4.29 25.68 2.14
#